data_AF-A0A7G2FIU0-F1
#
_entry.id   AF-A0A7G2FIU0-F1
#
_cell.length_a   1.000
_cell.length_b   1.000
_cell.length_c   1.000
_cell.angle_alpha   90.00
_cell.angle_beta   90.00
_cell.angle_gamma   90.00
#
_symmetry.space_group_name_H-M   'P 1'
#
loop_
_entity.id
_entity.type
_entity.pdbx_description
1 polymer ?
#
loop_
_entity_poly.entity_id
_entity_poly.type
_entity_poly.pdbx_seq_one_letter_code
_entity_poly.pdbx_strand_id
1 'polypeptide(L)'
;MILQEGLPLLYQQFTALFGKNLLLSWRNKRATCLQIFSSFFFILLIFCIEEAMKASNASSSAYKNITDPTLLVSPPILPCEDKFFVKLPCYDFVWSGNNSRRVTDIVSAIMANNPGRPIPTNKVQSFKEPDEVDAWLLSHPLQVPGALHFVERNASVISYGVQTNSSSESKRGQTEDPTFKFLVPLQVAAEREIARSLLGDPNFGWGLGFKEFARPAIITETTSALSVMGPVFFLAFSMFGFVLQLGALVTEKEL
;
A
#
# COMPACT_ATOMS: atom_id res chain seq x y z
N MET A 1 -43.03 -1.97 57.88
CA MET A 1 -43.44 -2.19 56.47
C MET A 1 -44.12 -3.54 56.41
N ILE A 2 -45.35 -3.60 55.88
CA ILE A 2 -46.05 -4.87 55.66
C ILE A 2 -45.46 -5.47 54.38
N LEU A 3 -44.88 -6.68 54.47
CA LEU A 3 -44.37 -7.40 53.31
C LEU A 3 -45.56 -7.80 52.43
N GLN A 4 -45.64 -7.21 51.23
CA GLN A 4 -46.62 -7.57 50.21
C GLN A 4 -46.21 -8.91 49.57
N GLU A 5 -47.12 -9.67 48.96
CA GLU A 5 -46.81 -10.93 48.26
C GLU A 5 -47.16 -10.82 46.76
N GLY A 6 -46.42 -11.53 45.90
CA GLY A 6 -46.67 -11.58 44.45
C GLY A 6 -46.19 -10.35 43.66
N LEU A 7 -46.96 -9.89 42.68
CA LEU A 7 -46.67 -8.70 41.85
C LEU A 7 -46.37 -7.41 42.64
N PRO A 8 -47.09 -7.07 43.73
CA PRO A 8 -46.78 -5.87 44.51
C PRO A 8 -45.43 -5.98 45.26
N LEU A 9 -45.02 -7.18 45.69
CA LEU A 9 -43.68 -7.41 46.24
C LEU A 9 -42.60 -7.14 45.18
N LEU A 10 -42.81 -7.63 43.96
CA LEU A 10 -41.91 -7.40 42.82
C LEU A 10 -41.75 -5.91 42.53
N TYR A 11 -42.85 -5.16 42.52
CA TYR A 11 -42.82 -3.71 42.30
C TYR A 11 -42.08 -2.99 43.44
N GLN A 12 -42.34 -3.37 44.69
CA GLN A 12 -41.68 -2.81 45.87
C GLN A 12 -40.17 -3.09 45.88
N GLN A 13 -39.77 -4.32 45.54
CA GLN A 13 -38.37 -4.71 45.41
C GLN A 13 -37.70 -3.98 44.25
N PHE A 14 -38.33 -3.90 43.09
CA PHE A 14 -37.80 -3.20 41.92
C PHE A 14 -37.58 -1.72 42.19
N THR A 15 -38.55 -1.03 42.80
CA THR A 15 -38.42 0.39 43.15
C THR A 15 -37.33 0.62 44.21
N ALA A 16 -37.24 -0.25 45.23
CA ALA A 16 -36.18 -0.17 46.23
C ALA A 16 -34.79 -0.41 45.63
N LEU A 17 -34.62 -1.42 44.78
CA LEU A 17 -33.38 -1.72 44.06
C LEU A 17 -33.01 -0.62 43.06
N PHE A 18 -33.99 -0.06 42.35
CA PHE A 18 -33.76 1.04 41.42
C PHE A 18 -33.26 2.28 42.17
N GLY A 19 -33.93 2.65 43.28
CA GLY A 19 -33.51 3.75 44.14
C GLY A 19 -32.11 3.55 44.70
N LYS A 20 -31.79 2.33 45.17
CA LYS A 20 -30.45 1.97 45.66
C LYS A 20 -29.40 2.15 44.57
N ASN A 21 -29.60 1.56 43.39
CA ASN A 21 -28.68 1.65 42.26
C ASN A 21 -28.48 3.09 41.77
N LEU A 22 -29.55 3.89 41.77
CA LEU A 22 -29.48 5.31 41.40
C LEU A 22 -28.63 6.11 42.40
N LEU A 23 -28.80 5.87 43.70
CA LEU A 23 -28.00 6.49 44.77
C LEU A 23 -26.52 6.09 44.70
N LEU A 24 -26.26 4.82 44.40
CA LEU A 24 -24.90 4.28 44.25
C LEU A 24 -24.20 4.90 43.02
N SER A 25 -24.91 4.99 41.91
CA SER A 25 -24.47 5.69 40.69
C SER A 25 -24.25 7.19 40.92
N TRP A 26 -25.10 7.84 41.73
CA TRP A 26 -24.95 9.25 42.09
C TRP A 26 -23.71 9.51 42.97
N ARG A 27 -23.37 8.56 43.86
CA ARG A 27 -22.15 8.64 44.68
C ARG A 27 -20.89 8.39 43.85
N ASN A 28 -20.93 7.48 42.87
CA ASN A 28 -19.81 7.19 41.98
C ASN A 28 -19.86 8.01 40.68
N LYS A 29 -19.84 9.35 40.80
CA LYS A 29 -19.96 10.29 39.67
C LYS A 29 -18.93 10.05 38.55
N ARG A 30 -17.73 9.57 38.88
CA ARG A 30 -16.67 9.31 37.89
C ARG A 30 -17.01 8.12 36.99
N ALA A 31 -17.43 7.00 37.56
CA ALA A 31 -17.82 5.82 36.79
C ALA A 31 -19.04 6.10 35.90
N THR A 32 -20.04 6.79 36.45
CA THR A 32 -21.27 7.15 35.71
C THR A 32 -20.98 8.13 34.57
N CYS A 33 -20.10 9.11 34.81
CA CYS A 33 -19.64 10.03 33.76
C CYS A 33 -18.91 9.27 32.64
N LEU A 34 -17.95 8.41 32.99
CA LEU A 34 -17.22 7.60 32.02
C LEU A 34 -18.16 6.70 31.20
N GLN A 35 -19.18 6.10 31.82
CA GLN A 35 -20.13 5.22 31.13
C GLN A 35 -21.05 5.97 30.16
N ILE A 36 -21.49 7.18 30.51
CA ILE A 36 -22.36 7.99 29.64
C ILE A 36 -21.55 8.59 28.49
N PHE A 37 -20.34 9.08 28.76
CA PHE A 37 -19.49 9.73 27.76
C PHE A 37 -18.70 8.74 26.89
N SER A 38 -18.52 7.48 27.32
CA SER A 38 -17.78 6.48 26.52
C SER A 38 -18.41 6.26 25.15
N SER A 39 -19.74 6.17 25.07
CA SER A 39 -20.44 5.97 23.79
C SER A 39 -20.19 7.14 22.84
N PHE A 40 -20.29 8.37 23.36
CA PHE A 40 -20.03 9.57 22.57
C PHE A 40 -18.58 9.61 22.08
N PHE A 41 -17.62 9.27 22.96
CA PHE A 41 -16.21 9.22 22.61
C PHE A 41 -15.92 8.19 21.50
N PHE A 42 -16.43 6.97 21.61
CA PHE A 42 -16.18 5.93 20.61
C PHE A 42 -16.87 6.24 19.27
N ILE A 43 -18.10 6.79 19.28
CA ILE A 43 -18.77 7.25 18.06
C ILE A 43 -17.97 8.38 17.39
N LEU A 44 -17.50 9.35 18.17
CA LEU A 44 -16.65 10.43 17.66
C LEU A 44 -15.35 9.88 17.04
N LEU A 45 -14.74 8.89 17.68
CA LEU A 45 -13.50 8.27 17.21
C LEU A 45 -13.71 7.53 15.88
N ILE A 46 -14.80 6.75 15.74
CA ILE A 46 -15.18 6.12 14.47
C ILE A 46 -15.42 7.17 13.40
N PHE A 47 -16.12 8.26 13.72
CA PHE A 47 -16.35 9.36 12.80
C PHE A 47 -15.04 10.00 12.31
N CYS A 48 -14.10 10.26 13.23
CA CYS A 48 -12.78 10.79 12.87
C CYS A 48 -11.99 9.83 11.96
N ILE A 49 -12.06 8.52 12.21
CA ILE A 49 -11.44 7.51 11.34
C ILE A 49 -12.08 7.54 9.96
N GLU A 50 -13.41 7.63 9.89
CA GLU A 50 -14.13 7.66 8.62
C GLU A 50 -13.78 8.89 7.78
N GLU A 51 -13.73 10.07 8.39
CA GLU A 51 -13.30 11.29 7.70
C GLU A 51 -11.84 11.23 7.27
N ALA A 52 -10.95 10.64 8.08
CA ALA A 52 -9.56 10.41 7.70
C ALA A 52 -9.44 9.46 6.49
N MET A 53 -10.23 8.39 6.46
CA MET A 53 -10.29 7.46 5.32
C MET A 53 -10.81 8.14 4.05
N LYS A 54 -11.88 8.95 4.15
CA LYS A 54 -12.40 9.74 3.02
C LYS A 54 -11.36 10.72 2.49
N ALA A 55 -10.68 11.44 3.38
CA ALA A 55 -9.62 12.38 3.01
C ALA A 55 -8.44 11.67 2.31
N SER A 56 -8.05 10.49 2.81
CA SER A 56 -7.01 9.66 2.18
C SER A 56 -7.43 9.19 0.80
N ASN A 57 -8.66 8.68 0.64
CA ASN A 57 -9.18 8.24 -0.65
C ASN A 57 -9.31 9.38 -1.66
N ALA A 58 -9.72 10.58 -1.22
CA ALA A 58 -9.80 11.76 -2.09
C ALA A 58 -8.44 12.20 -2.67
N SER A 59 -7.33 11.81 -2.05
CA SER A 59 -5.97 12.07 -2.58
C SER A 59 -5.56 11.11 -3.70
N SER A 60 -6.17 9.93 -3.77
CA SER A 60 -5.84 8.90 -4.76
C SER A 60 -6.51 9.17 -6.11
N SER A 61 -5.76 8.96 -7.21
CA SER A 61 -6.28 9.08 -8.58
C SER A 61 -7.38 8.08 -8.91
N ALA A 62 -7.46 6.96 -8.18
CA ALA A 62 -8.48 5.94 -8.35
C ALA A 62 -9.91 6.44 -8.10
N TYR A 63 -10.07 7.45 -7.25
CA TYR A 63 -11.38 8.00 -6.85
C TYR A 63 -11.69 9.36 -7.51
N LYS A 64 -10.93 9.74 -8.55
CA LYS A 64 -11.18 10.96 -9.34
C LYS A 64 -11.64 10.60 -10.75
N ASN A 65 -12.55 11.42 -11.29
CA ASN A 65 -12.86 11.36 -12.71
C ASN A 65 -11.65 11.88 -13.48
N ILE A 66 -11.09 11.04 -14.36
CA ILE A 66 -9.96 11.38 -15.20
C ILE A 66 -10.49 11.53 -16.62
N THR A 67 -10.71 12.77 -17.05
CA THR A 67 -11.23 13.10 -18.39
C THR A 67 -10.12 13.31 -19.41
N ASP A 68 -9.01 13.90 -18.98
CA ASP A 68 -7.82 14.08 -19.81
C ASP A 68 -6.55 13.66 -19.04
N PRO A 69 -6.13 12.40 -19.18
CA PRO A 69 -4.96 11.91 -18.47
C PRO A 69 -3.66 12.50 -19.01
N THR A 70 -2.68 12.66 -18.11
CA THR A 70 -1.36 13.17 -18.46
C THR A 70 -0.61 12.17 -19.33
N LEU A 71 0.03 12.66 -20.38
CA LEU A 71 0.90 11.86 -21.24
C LEU A 71 2.22 11.59 -20.50
N LEU A 72 2.55 10.32 -20.29
CA LEU A 72 3.84 9.87 -19.77
C LEU A 72 4.79 9.61 -20.95
N VAL A 73 5.71 10.54 -21.18
CA VAL A 73 6.68 10.45 -22.29
C VAL A 73 8.00 9.89 -21.80
N SER A 74 8.47 8.79 -22.42
CA SER A 74 9.78 8.17 -22.23
C SER A 74 10.20 8.06 -20.75
N PRO A 75 9.49 7.26 -19.94
CA PRO A 75 9.74 7.21 -18.51
C PRO A 75 11.17 6.71 -18.22
N PRO A 76 11.90 7.33 -17.27
CA PRO A 76 13.27 6.97 -16.96
C PRO A 76 13.35 5.70 -16.10
N ILE A 77 14.49 5.00 -16.18
CA ILE A 77 14.83 3.97 -15.20
C ILE A 77 15.18 4.68 -13.89
N LEU A 78 14.33 4.53 -12.88
CA LEU A 78 14.51 5.15 -11.57
C LEU A 78 15.62 4.45 -10.76
N PRO A 79 16.25 5.14 -9.79
CA PRO A 79 17.15 4.51 -8.83
C PRO A 79 16.44 3.37 -8.08
N CYS A 80 17.16 2.30 -7.80
CA CYS A 80 16.60 1.19 -7.02
C CYS A 80 16.14 1.59 -5.61
N GLU A 81 16.72 2.64 -5.04
CA GLU A 81 16.32 3.22 -3.75
C GLU A 81 14.86 3.71 -3.73
N ASP A 82 14.30 4.06 -4.87
CA ASP A 82 12.93 4.54 -4.97
C ASP A 82 11.91 3.40 -4.89
N LYS A 83 12.35 2.13 -5.00
CA LYS A 83 11.49 0.95 -4.89
C LYS A 83 11.05 0.70 -3.44
N PHE A 84 9.80 0.31 -3.26
CA PHE A 84 9.32 -0.08 -1.94
C PHE A 84 10.01 -1.35 -1.43
N PHE A 85 10.40 -1.33 -0.14
CA PHE A 85 11.03 -2.45 0.57
C PHE A 85 12.36 -2.96 -0.03
N VAL A 86 13.06 -2.12 -0.80
CA VAL A 86 14.38 -2.45 -1.35
C VAL A 86 15.40 -2.76 -0.24
N LYS A 87 16.24 -3.77 -0.47
CA LYS A 87 17.39 -4.11 0.38
C LYS A 87 18.67 -3.52 -0.21
N LEU A 88 19.48 -2.91 0.65
CA LEU A 88 20.79 -2.36 0.27
C LEU A 88 21.91 -3.39 0.51
N PRO A 89 22.93 -3.49 -0.36
CA PRO A 89 23.08 -2.74 -1.61
C PRO A 89 22.07 -3.17 -2.69
N CYS A 90 21.68 -2.24 -3.56
CA CYS A 90 20.70 -2.48 -4.63
C CYS A 90 21.22 -2.04 -6.00
N TYR A 91 20.63 -2.63 -7.04
CA TYR A 91 20.93 -2.39 -8.46
C TYR A 91 19.70 -1.82 -9.16
N ASP A 92 19.92 -0.85 -10.05
CA ASP A 92 18.86 -0.21 -10.84
C ASP A 92 18.26 -1.21 -11.84
N PHE A 93 19.10 -2.06 -12.43
CA PHE A 93 18.70 -3.25 -13.17
C PHE A 93 19.87 -4.22 -13.29
N VAL A 94 19.58 -5.46 -13.64
CA VAL A 94 20.59 -6.46 -14.01
C VAL A 94 20.37 -6.94 -15.43
N TRP A 95 21.36 -7.58 -16.05
CA TRP A 95 21.18 -8.07 -17.42
C TRP A 95 22.01 -9.31 -17.75
N SER A 96 21.53 -10.11 -18.71
CA SER A 96 22.26 -11.26 -19.28
C SER A 96 22.60 -11.06 -20.76
N GLY A 97 23.61 -11.79 -21.26
CA GLY A 97 24.13 -11.67 -22.62
C GLY A 97 25.46 -10.93 -22.70
N ASN A 98 26.25 -10.92 -21.63
CA ASN A 98 27.54 -10.20 -21.57
C ASN A 98 28.65 -10.80 -22.45
N ASN A 99 28.38 -11.92 -23.10
CA ASN A 99 29.25 -12.55 -24.10
C ASN A 99 29.30 -11.74 -25.41
N SER A 100 28.26 -10.97 -25.74
CA SER A 100 28.24 -10.09 -26.90
C SER A 100 28.76 -8.69 -26.55
N ARG A 101 29.82 -8.27 -27.25
CA ARG A 101 30.33 -6.89 -27.17
C ARG A 101 29.25 -5.88 -27.56
N ARG A 102 28.45 -6.22 -28.58
CA ARG A 102 27.37 -5.35 -29.07
C ARG A 102 26.29 -5.14 -28.01
N VAL A 103 25.91 -6.20 -27.29
CA VAL A 103 24.98 -6.09 -26.16
C VAL A 103 25.58 -5.23 -25.05
N THR A 104 26.87 -5.40 -24.76
CA THR A 104 27.57 -4.57 -23.77
C THR A 104 27.56 -3.09 -24.14
N ASP A 105 27.75 -2.78 -25.43
CA ASP A 105 27.68 -1.40 -25.95
C ASP A 105 26.25 -0.85 -25.84
N ILE A 106 25.21 -1.66 -26.14
CA ILE A 106 23.79 -1.29 -25.97
C ILE A 106 23.50 -0.95 -24.51
N VAL A 107 23.90 -1.80 -23.57
CA VAL A 107 23.64 -1.56 -22.13
C VAL A 107 24.40 -0.33 -21.64
N SER A 108 25.63 -0.12 -22.11
CA SER A 108 26.39 1.10 -21.81
C SER A 108 25.67 2.35 -22.33
N ALA A 109 25.06 2.26 -23.51
CA ALA A 109 24.24 3.34 -24.07
C ALA A 109 22.92 3.54 -23.28
N ILE A 110 22.28 2.47 -22.81
CA ILE A 110 21.10 2.55 -21.93
C ILE A 110 21.45 3.36 -20.68
N MET A 111 22.58 3.04 -20.07
CA MET A 111 23.04 3.71 -18.86
C MET A 111 23.40 5.18 -19.10
N ALA A 112 24.08 5.50 -20.20
CA ALA A 112 24.48 6.86 -20.54
C ALA A 112 23.29 7.75 -20.94
N ASN A 113 22.34 7.19 -21.70
CA ASN A 113 21.20 7.92 -22.27
C ASN A 113 19.92 7.81 -21.43
N ASN A 114 20.00 7.35 -20.18
CA ASN A 114 18.83 7.29 -19.32
C ASN A 114 18.31 8.71 -19.00
N PRO A 115 17.02 9.02 -19.24
CA PRO A 115 16.50 10.36 -19.04
C PRO A 115 16.63 10.83 -17.59
N GLY A 116 16.99 12.10 -17.39
CA GLY A 116 17.10 12.73 -16.07
C GLY A 116 18.34 12.34 -15.24
N ARG A 117 18.94 11.17 -15.47
CA ARG A 117 20.22 10.78 -14.85
C ARG A 117 20.94 9.67 -15.63
N PRO A 118 22.26 9.75 -15.82
CA PRO A 118 23.06 8.59 -16.19
C PRO A 118 23.04 7.53 -15.09
N ILE A 119 22.98 6.24 -15.45
CA ILE A 119 23.00 5.13 -14.50
C ILE A 119 24.46 4.76 -14.20
N PRO A 120 24.89 4.79 -12.92
CA PRO A 120 26.25 4.41 -12.53
C PRO A 120 26.56 2.93 -12.81
N THR A 121 27.82 2.61 -13.12
CA THR A 121 28.26 1.22 -13.37
C THR A 121 28.14 0.31 -12.16
N ASN A 122 28.27 0.84 -10.94
CA ASN A 122 28.06 0.07 -9.70
C ASN A 122 26.57 -0.23 -9.42
N LYS A 123 25.64 0.32 -10.20
CA LYS A 123 24.20 0.08 -10.10
C LYS A 123 23.67 -0.91 -11.14
N VAL A 124 24.54 -1.49 -11.94
CA VAL A 124 24.18 -2.46 -12.97
C VAL A 124 25.06 -3.69 -12.84
N GLN A 125 24.44 -4.87 -12.76
CA GLN A 125 25.15 -6.15 -12.71
C GLN A 125 24.92 -6.92 -14.01
N SER A 126 25.99 -7.51 -14.56
CA SER A 126 25.94 -8.33 -15.77
C SER A 126 26.13 -9.81 -15.48
N PHE A 127 25.51 -10.64 -16.32
CA PHE A 127 25.53 -12.09 -16.29
C PHE A 127 25.74 -12.65 -17.70
N LYS A 128 26.22 -13.88 -17.80
CA LYS A 128 26.39 -14.54 -19.11
C LYS A 128 25.04 -15.02 -19.62
N GLU A 129 24.39 -15.87 -18.84
CA GLU A 129 23.17 -16.58 -19.22
C GLU A 129 21.97 -16.15 -18.35
N PRO A 130 20.73 -16.27 -18.86
CA PRO A 130 19.53 -16.00 -18.08
C PRO A 130 19.44 -16.84 -16.79
N ASP A 131 19.87 -18.10 -16.83
CA ASP A 131 19.81 -19.00 -15.66
C ASP A 131 20.67 -18.49 -14.48
N GLU A 132 21.79 -17.81 -14.78
CA GLU A 132 22.63 -17.18 -13.75
C GLU A 132 21.89 -16.01 -13.07
N VAL A 133 21.10 -15.26 -13.84
CA VAL A 133 20.25 -14.18 -13.31
C VAL A 133 19.20 -14.76 -12.37
N ASP A 134 18.52 -15.83 -12.76
CA ASP A 134 17.50 -16.47 -11.94
C ASP A 134 18.06 -16.97 -10.61
N ALA A 135 19.20 -17.65 -10.65
CA ALA A 135 19.90 -18.10 -9.44
C ALA A 135 20.34 -16.93 -8.55
N TRP A 136 20.77 -15.82 -9.16
CA TRP A 136 21.14 -14.61 -8.43
C TRP A 136 19.93 -13.92 -7.79
N LEU A 137 18.82 -13.79 -8.51
CA LEU A 137 17.57 -13.21 -8.00
C LEU A 137 17.02 -13.98 -6.80
N LEU A 138 17.12 -15.32 -6.82
CA LEU A 138 16.71 -16.18 -5.70
C LEU A 138 17.60 -15.98 -4.47
N SER A 139 18.89 -15.74 -4.64
CA SER A 139 19.83 -15.52 -3.54
C SER A 139 19.84 -14.07 -3.02
N HIS A 140 19.39 -13.11 -3.83
CA HIS A 140 19.41 -11.66 -3.54
C HIS A 140 18.01 -11.02 -3.63
N PRO A 141 17.04 -11.47 -2.81
CA PRO A 141 15.68 -10.97 -2.89
C PRO A 141 15.60 -9.48 -2.55
N LEU A 142 14.76 -8.75 -3.28
CA LEU A 142 14.49 -7.32 -3.10
C LEU A 142 15.70 -6.38 -3.34
N GLN A 143 16.74 -6.84 -4.05
CA GLN A 143 17.90 -6.00 -4.38
C GLN A 143 17.84 -5.36 -5.78
N VAL A 144 16.91 -5.79 -6.63
CA VAL A 144 16.75 -5.24 -7.99
C VAL A 144 15.26 -5.09 -8.34
N PRO A 145 14.87 -4.07 -9.11
CA PRO A 145 13.50 -3.95 -9.62
C PRO A 145 13.20 -4.86 -10.81
N GLY A 146 14.19 -5.12 -11.68
CA GLY A 146 14.04 -5.98 -12.86
C GLY A 146 15.34 -6.35 -13.56
N ALA A 147 15.24 -7.28 -14.50
CA ALA A 147 16.34 -7.77 -15.32
C ALA A 147 16.03 -7.65 -16.82
N LEU A 148 17.08 -7.45 -17.62
CA LEU A 148 17.05 -7.45 -19.08
C LEU A 148 17.83 -8.65 -19.64
N HIS A 149 17.18 -9.48 -20.44
CA HIS A 149 17.84 -10.60 -21.10
C HIS A 149 18.03 -10.28 -22.56
N PHE A 150 19.27 -10.22 -23.04
CA PHE A 150 19.55 -9.99 -24.45
C PHE A 150 20.02 -11.27 -25.13
N VAL A 151 19.55 -11.47 -26.36
CA VAL A 151 20.03 -12.54 -27.24
C VAL A 151 20.26 -11.96 -28.63
N GLU A 152 21.53 -11.86 -29.02
CA GLU A 152 21.90 -11.54 -30.39
C GLU A 152 21.65 -12.76 -31.27
N ARG A 153 20.62 -12.70 -32.13
CA ARG A 153 20.28 -13.79 -33.04
C ARG A 153 21.12 -13.69 -34.31
N ASN A 154 21.11 -12.51 -34.92
CA ASN A 154 21.73 -12.22 -36.21
C ASN A 154 22.21 -10.76 -36.23
N ALA A 155 22.95 -10.35 -37.26
CA ALA A 155 23.41 -8.96 -37.42
C ALA A 155 22.26 -7.91 -37.41
N SER A 156 21.07 -8.29 -37.86
CA SER A 156 19.88 -7.43 -37.94
C SER A 156 18.83 -7.70 -36.86
N VAL A 157 19.02 -8.69 -36.00
CA VAL A 157 17.99 -9.10 -35.02
C VAL A 157 18.62 -9.31 -33.65
N ILE A 158 18.25 -8.44 -32.72
CA ILE A 158 18.54 -8.57 -31.30
C ILE A 158 17.21 -8.80 -30.60
N SER A 159 17.06 -9.97 -29.98
CA SER A 159 15.92 -10.28 -29.13
C SER A 159 16.21 -9.79 -27.71
N TYR A 160 15.19 -9.29 -27.03
CA TYR A 160 15.30 -8.98 -25.62
C TYR A 160 14.08 -9.49 -24.84
N GLY A 161 14.26 -9.74 -23.54
CA GLY A 161 13.21 -10.07 -22.60
C GLY A 161 13.36 -9.21 -21.34
N VAL A 162 12.23 -8.88 -20.71
CA VAL A 162 12.19 -8.13 -19.45
C VAL A 162 11.64 -9.05 -18.38
N GLN A 163 12.37 -9.20 -17.28
CA GLN A 163 11.94 -9.97 -16.12
C GLN A 163 11.74 -9.03 -14.92
N THR A 164 10.50 -8.89 -14.46
CA THR A 164 10.15 -8.07 -13.30
C THR A 164 9.21 -8.81 -12.37
N ASN A 165 9.17 -8.40 -11.10
CA ASN A 165 8.13 -8.84 -10.18
C ASN A 165 6.80 -8.13 -10.53
N SER A 166 5.74 -8.89 -10.79
CA SER A 166 4.40 -8.37 -11.08
C SER A 166 3.56 -8.05 -9.84
N SER A 167 4.06 -8.38 -8.65
CA SER A 167 3.36 -8.12 -7.38
C SER A 167 3.37 -6.62 -7.09
N SER A 168 2.20 -6.07 -6.80
CA SER A 168 2.07 -4.68 -6.37
C SER A 168 2.34 -4.55 -4.87
N GLU A 169 3.17 -3.59 -4.51
CA GLU A 169 3.58 -3.34 -3.13
C GLU A 169 2.89 -2.07 -2.62
N SER A 170 2.40 -2.09 -1.37
CA SER A 170 1.80 -0.92 -0.74
C SER A 170 2.61 -0.45 0.45
N LYS A 171 2.91 0.85 0.51
CA LYS A 171 3.61 1.49 1.62
C LYS A 171 2.87 2.75 2.02
N ARG A 172 2.35 2.78 3.26
CA ARG A 172 1.64 3.94 3.84
C ARG A 172 0.48 4.45 2.96
N GLY A 173 -0.31 3.55 2.39
CA GLY A 173 -1.47 3.90 1.55
C GLY A 173 -1.12 4.32 0.12
N GLN A 174 0.16 4.33 -0.25
CA GLN A 174 0.59 4.44 -1.64
C GLN A 174 0.83 3.05 -2.20
N THR A 175 0.37 2.82 -3.43
CA THR A 175 0.55 1.56 -4.15
C THR A 175 1.56 1.78 -5.27
N GLU A 176 2.61 0.97 -5.29
CA GLU A 176 3.60 0.96 -6.36
C GLU A 176 3.09 0.08 -7.51
N ASP A 177 2.96 0.68 -8.70
CA ASP A 177 2.68 -0.06 -9.93
C ASP A 177 4.01 -0.54 -10.55
N PRO A 178 4.33 -1.84 -10.47
CA PRO A 178 5.58 -2.36 -11.00
C PRO A 178 5.68 -2.23 -12.53
N THR A 179 4.54 -2.15 -13.23
CA THR A 179 4.50 -2.10 -14.69
C THR A 179 5.05 -0.78 -15.20
N PHE A 180 4.44 0.33 -14.81
CA PHE A 180 4.86 1.66 -15.27
C PHE A 180 6.11 2.18 -14.56
N LYS A 181 6.40 1.69 -13.34
CA LYS A 181 7.59 2.12 -12.60
C LYS A 181 8.87 1.42 -13.03
N PHE A 182 8.81 0.14 -13.43
CA PHE A 182 10.02 -0.66 -13.72
C PHE A 182 9.99 -1.34 -15.08
N LEU A 183 8.93 -2.09 -15.40
CA LEU A 183 8.87 -2.88 -16.64
C LEU A 183 8.94 -1.97 -17.88
N VAL A 184 8.07 -0.98 -17.94
CA VAL A 184 7.94 -0.08 -19.09
C VAL A 184 9.22 0.74 -19.33
N PRO A 185 9.84 1.39 -18.32
CA PRO A 185 11.12 2.07 -18.51
C PRO A 185 12.23 1.17 -19.06
N LEU A 186 12.34 -0.06 -18.56
CA LEU A 186 13.34 -1.02 -19.04
C LEU A 186 13.09 -1.42 -20.49
N GLN A 187 11.82 -1.67 -20.84
CA GLN A 187 11.42 -2.00 -22.20
C GLN A 187 11.74 -0.87 -23.18
N VAL A 188 11.32 0.36 -22.87
CA VAL A 188 11.54 1.53 -23.74
C VAL A 188 13.03 1.83 -23.91
N ALA A 189 13.82 1.70 -22.83
CA ALA A 189 15.26 1.90 -22.90
C ALA A 189 15.94 0.84 -23.78
N ALA A 190 15.57 -0.45 -23.63
CA ALA A 190 16.09 -1.53 -24.45
C ALA A 190 15.74 -1.33 -25.94
N GLU A 191 14.48 -1.07 -26.26
CA GLU A 191 14.03 -0.84 -27.64
C GLU A 191 14.75 0.34 -28.29
N ARG A 192 14.90 1.45 -27.57
CA ARG A 192 15.61 2.64 -28.07
C ARG A 192 17.04 2.34 -28.47
N GLU A 193 17.81 1.72 -27.57
CA GLU A 193 19.23 1.50 -27.81
C GLU A 193 19.49 0.32 -28.77
N ILE A 194 18.59 -0.68 -28.80
CA ILE A 194 18.60 -1.70 -29.86
C ILE A 194 18.36 -1.05 -31.23
N ALA A 195 17.37 -0.16 -31.36
CA ALA A 195 17.08 0.54 -32.61
C ALA A 195 18.28 1.37 -33.08
N ARG A 196 18.91 2.14 -32.17
CA ARG A 196 20.14 2.90 -32.46
C ARG A 196 21.30 2.01 -32.90
N SER A 197 21.51 0.88 -32.21
CA SER A 197 22.54 -0.09 -32.56
C SER A 197 22.31 -0.73 -33.94
N LEU A 198 21.05 -1.02 -34.29
CA LEU A 198 20.70 -1.63 -35.58
C LEU A 198 20.77 -0.64 -36.75
N LEU A 199 20.39 0.62 -36.53
CA LEU A 199 20.44 1.67 -37.54
C LEU A 199 21.85 2.26 -37.72
N GLY A 200 22.73 2.09 -36.74
CA GLY A 200 24.06 2.71 -36.72
C GLY A 200 24.03 4.21 -36.50
N ASP A 201 22.88 4.77 -36.06
CA ASP A 201 22.71 6.18 -35.74
C ASP A 201 22.47 6.35 -34.22
N PRO A 202 23.45 6.86 -33.46
CA PRO A 202 23.31 7.09 -32.03
C PRO A 202 22.33 8.22 -31.70
N ASN A 203 22.05 9.11 -32.65
CA ASN A 203 21.17 10.26 -32.47
C ASN A 203 19.73 10.01 -32.93
N PHE A 204 19.42 8.76 -33.31
CA PHE A 204 18.07 8.40 -33.72
C PHE A 204 17.04 8.77 -32.63
N GLY A 205 16.04 9.55 -33.04
CA GLY A 205 14.97 10.04 -32.18
C GLY A 205 13.95 8.93 -31.91
N TRP A 206 13.94 8.42 -30.67
CA TRP A 206 12.96 7.44 -30.21
C TRP A 206 12.14 8.03 -29.07
N GLY A 207 10.87 8.31 -29.34
CA GLY A 207 9.93 8.82 -28.36
C GLY A 207 8.76 7.87 -28.21
N LEU A 208 8.44 7.50 -26.98
CA LEU A 208 7.27 6.67 -26.68
C LEU A 208 6.43 7.37 -25.60
N GLY A 209 5.12 7.46 -25.85
CA GLY A 209 4.18 8.13 -24.96
C GLY A 209 3.07 7.18 -24.52
N PHE A 210 2.91 7.01 -23.21
CA PHE A 210 1.77 6.29 -22.63
C PHE A 210 0.74 7.29 -22.14
N LYS A 211 -0.52 7.01 -22.44
CA LYS A 211 -1.65 7.74 -21.90
C LYS A 211 -2.65 6.71 -21.40
N GLU A 212 -3.01 6.80 -20.13
CA GLU A 212 -4.08 5.96 -19.58
C GLU A 212 -5.42 6.31 -20.25
N PHE A 213 -6.38 5.41 -20.17
CA PHE A 213 -7.72 5.71 -20.68
C PHE A 213 -8.44 6.69 -19.75
N ALA A 214 -9.17 7.64 -20.34
CA ALA A 214 -10.11 8.45 -19.60
C ALA A 214 -11.14 7.53 -18.91
N ARG A 215 -11.32 7.70 -17.61
CA ARG A 215 -12.17 6.82 -16.78
C ARG A 215 -12.92 7.60 -15.71
N PRO A 216 -14.15 7.17 -15.36
CA PRO A 216 -14.83 7.68 -14.18
C PRO A 216 -14.09 7.23 -12.91
N ALA A 217 -14.31 7.96 -11.82
CA ALA A 217 -13.90 7.55 -10.49
C ALA A 217 -14.46 6.16 -10.18
N ILE A 218 -13.65 5.30 -9.54
CA ILE A 218 -14.14 4.01 -9.07
C ILE A 218 -15.13 4.29 -7.93
N ILE A 219 -16.42 4.21 -8.22
CA ILE A 219 -17.52 4.31 -7.24
C ILE A 219 -17.75 2.93 -6.58
N THR A 220 -16.70 2.25 -6.13
CA THR A 220 -16.91 1.22 -5.11
C THR A 220 -17.13 1.97 -3.82
N GLU A 221 -18.28 1.75 -3.18
CA GLU A 221 -18.59 2.25 -1.84
C GLU A 221 -17.33 2.09 -0.99
N THR A 222 -16.71 3.22 -0.66
CA THR A 222 -15.47 3.23 0.11
C THR A 222 -15.72 2.38 1.34
N THR A 223 -14.96 1.31 1.55
CA THR A 223 -15.07 0.44 2.72
C THR A 223 -15.18 1.34 3.94
N SER A 224 -16.37 1.42 4.53
CA SER A 224 -16.63 2.40 5.57
C SER A 224 -15.84 2.00 6.80
N ALA A 225 -15.30 2.98 7.52
CA ALA A 225 -14.64 2.72 8.79
C ALA A 225 -15.58 1.97 9.74
N LEU A 226 -16.88 2.26 9.68
CA LEU A 226 -17.92 1.55 10.41
C LEU A 226 -18.02 0.07 10.01
N SER A 227 -17.90 -0.28 8.73
CA SER A 227 -17.95 -1.68 8.29
C SER A 227 -16.73 -2.49 8.77
N VAL A 228 -15.55 -1.88 8.76
CA VAL A 228 -14.30 -2.57 9.13
C VAL A 228 -14.07 -2.58 10.64
N MET A 229 -14.24 -1.44 11.30
CA MET A 229 -13.87 -1.24 12.71
C MET A 229 -15.08 -1.20 13.65
N GLY A 230 -16.29 -0.96 13.13
CA GLY A 230 -17.51 -0.86 13.94
C GLY A 230 -17.70 -2.02 14.93
N PRO A 231 -17.57 -3.30 14.52
CA PRO A 231 -17.70 -4.43 15.44
C PRO A 231 -16.73 -4.38 16.63
N VAL A 232 -15.48 -3.97 16.40
CA VAL A 232 -14.46 -3.85 17.45
C VAL A 232 -14.82 -2.73 18.43
N PHE A 233 -15.26 -1.58 17.91
CA PHE A 233 -15.69 -0.45 18.74
C PHE A 233 -16.97 -0.74 19.52
N PHE A 234 -17.95 -1.43 18.92
CA PHE A 234 -19.17 -1.85 19.61
C PHE A 234 -18.87 -2.87 20.71
N LEU A 235 -17.95 -3.82 20.45
CA LEU A 235 -17.48 -4.76 21.46
C LEU A 235 -16.80 -4.02 22.62
N ALA A 236 -15.86 -3.12 22.33
CA ALA A 236 -15.16 -2.34 23.35
C ALA A 236 -16.13 -1.51 24.21
N PHE A 237 -17.13 -0.87 23.59
CA PHE A 237 -18.21 -0.18 24.29
C PHE A 237 -18.96 -1.11 25.25
N SER A 238 -19.36 -2.30 24.80
CA SER A 238 -20.09 -3.25 25.64
C SER A 238 -19.25 -3.74 26.83
N MET A 239 -17.93 -3.91 26.64
CA MET A 239 -17.01 -4.33 27.70
C MET A 239 -16.84 -3.26 28.77
N PHE A 240 -16.78 -1.97 28.40
CA PHE A 240 -16.69 -0.88 29.38
C PHE A 240 -17.86 -0.87 30.36
N GLY A 241 -19.09 -1.09 29.87
CA GLY A 241 -20.27 -1.20 30.71
C GLY A 241 -20.19 -2.39 31.68
N PHE A 242 -19.74 -3.55 31.19
CA PHE A 242 -19.58 -4.76 32.00
C PHE A 242 -18.52 -4.60 33.10
N VAL A 243 -17.36 -4.01 32.79
CA VAL A 243 -16.26 -3.80 33.75
C VAL A 243 -16.69 -2.84 34.87
N LEU A 244 -17.40 -1.76 34.54
CA LEU A 244 -17.91 -0.83 35.54
C LEU A 244 -18.95 -1.48 36.47
N GLN A 245 -19.82 -2.34 35.93
CA GLN A 245 -20.80 -3.09 36.73
C GLN A 245 -20.15 -4.13 37.64
N LEU A 246 -19.14 -4.87 37.16
CA LEU A 246 -18.35 -5.78 38.00
C LEU A 246 -17.61 -5.03 39.10
N GLY A 247 -17.03 -3.86 38.79
CA GLY A 247 -16.38 -3.00 39.76
C GLY A 247 -17.33 -2.56 40.87
N ALA A 248 -18.56 -2.15 40.51
CA ALA A 248 -19.60 -1.80 41.48
C ALA A 248 -19.96 -2.98 42.40
N LEU A 249 -20.09 -4.20 41.84
CA LEU A 249 -20.39 -5.41 42.61
C LEU A 249 -19.29 -5.73 43.62
N VAL A 250 -18.01 -5.64 43.22
CA VAL A 250 -16.87 -5.83 44.13
C VAL A 250 -16.90 -4.80 45.25
N THR A 251 -17.08 -3.51 44.92
CA THR A 251 -17.16 -2.45 45.95
C THR A 251 -18.35 -2.60 46.89
N GLU A 252 -19.44 -3.20 46.43
CA GLU A 252 -20.61 -3.48 47.27
C GLU A 252 -20.40 -4.70 48.17
N LYS A 253 -19.54 -5.64 47.77
CA LYS A 253 -19.16 -6.81 48.59
C LYS A 253 -18.14 -6.49 49.69
N GLU A 254 -17.33 -5.46 49.51
CA GLU A 254 -16.30 -5.04 50.47
C GLU A 254 -16.80 -4.02 51.53
N LEU A 255 -18.08 -3.62 51.46
CA LEU A 255 -18.78 -2.77 52.43
C LEU A 255 -19.74 -3.58 53.30
#